data_AF-A0A0G4HTY9-F1
#
_entry.id   AF-A0A0G4HTY9-F1
#
_cell.length_a   1.000
_cell.length_b   1.000
_cell.length_c   1.000
_cell.angle_alpha   90.00
_cell.angle_beta   90.00
_cell.angle_gamma   90.00
#
_symmetry.space_group_name_H-M   'P 1'
#
loop_
_entity.id
_entity.type
_entity.pdbx_description
1 polymer ?
#
loop_
_entity_poly.entity_id
_entity_poly.type
_entity_poly.pdbx_seq_one_letter_code
_entity_poly.pdbx_strand_id
1 'polypeptide(L)'
;MSESPPFPIAELIQAPPSETFLRLVSSQASVVTRSVCKSFNQRASSLFSEKETRVTEEVVHCCSFDLIQWLLALPRPPEPETLLFALAQVKHGEAMLAELVGLSPTHSCALLPAEAELSWLSLSQFSNFCAVLKGAAWGNNRDLFAHNLQLLVGVVGAEEVLSGFDGVLRSWWEWEPGP
;
A
#
# COMPACT_ATOMS: atom_id res chain seq x y z
N MET A 1 -9.05 13.77 -46.02
CA MET A 1 -8.75 13.63 -44.58
C MET A 1 -10.07 13.81 -43.87
N SER A 2 -10.61 12.74 -43.28
CA SER A 2 -11.91 12.75 -42.61
C SER A 2 -11.69 13.22 -41.17
N GLU A 3 -12.15 14.42 -40.83
CA GLU A 3 -12.13 14.89 -39.44
C GLU A 3 -13.02 13.96 -38.59
N SER A 4 -12.42 13.40 -37.54
CA SER A 4 -13.16 12.57 -36.58
C SER A 4 -14.10 13.47 -35.76
N PRO A 5 -15.39 13.14 -35.64
CA PRO A 5 -16.33 13.96 -34.88
C PRO A 5 -15.93 14.03 -33.40
N PRO A 6 -16.15 15.17 -32.72
CA PRO A 6 -15.85 15.33 -31.31
C PRO A 6 -16.68 14.36 -30.46
N PHE A 7 -16.05 13.79 -29.43
CA PHE A 7 -16.67 12.79 -28.55
C PHE A 7 -17.85 13.41 -27.76
N PRO A 8 -19.09 12.90 -27.89
CA PRO A 8 -20.28 13.57 -27.39
C PRO A 8 -20.54 13.21 -25.92
N ILE A 9 -19.73 13.78 -25.02
CA ILE A 9 -19.84 13.55 -23.57
C ILE A 9 -21.25 13.90 -23.04
N ALA A 10 -21.87 14.95 -23.57
CA ALA A 10 -23.19 15.42 -23.14
C ALA A 10 -24.31 14.41 -23.45
N GLU A 11 -24.23 13.71 -24.58
CA GLU A 11 -25.20 12.67 -24.96
C GLU A 11 -25.02 11.41 -24.12
N LEU A 12 -23.79 11.14 -23.68
CA LEU A 12 -23.45 9.99 -22.83
C LEU A 12 -24.06 10.09 -21.43
N ILE A 13 -24.18 11.32 -20.90
CA ILE A 13 -24.75 11.60 -19.57
C ILE A 13 -26.28 11.43 -19.56
N GLN A 14 -26.94 11.61 -20.71
CA GLN A 14 -28.40 11.54 -20.83
C GLN A 14 -28.91 10.14 -21.24
N ALA A 15 -28.03 9.23 -21.66
CA ALA A 15 -28.40 7.90 -22.11
C ALA A 15 -28.64 6.91 -20.95
N PRO A 16 -29.51 5.90 -21.14
CA PRO A 16 -29.71 4.84 -20.15
C PRO A 16 -28.39 4.15 -19.78
N PRO A 17 -28.16 3.77 -18.51
CA PRO A 17 -26.89 3.20 -18.05
C PRO A 17 -26.42 1.96 -18.85
N SER A 18 -27.36 1.14 -19.32
CA SER A 18 -27.10 -0.05 -20.15
C SER A 18 -26.64 0.30 -21.57
N GLU A 19 -27.17 1.37 -22.15
CA GLU A 19 -26.77 1.87 -23.47
C GLU A 19 -25.43 2.60 -23.40
N THR A 20 -25.19 3.37 -22.34
CA THR A 20 -23.89 3.99 -22.06
C THR A 20 -22.82 2.94 -21.84
N PHE A 21 -23.11 1.88 -21.07
CA PHE A 21 -22.20 0.74 -20.90
C PHE A 21 -21.93 0.04 -22.23
N LEU A 22 -22.97 -0.27 -23.03
CA LEU A 22 -22.81 -0.87 -24.35
C LEU A 22 -21.98 0.00 -25.29
N ARG A 23 -22.21 1.31 -25.37
CA ARG A 23 -21.40 2.24 -26.18
C ARG A 23 -19.98 2.36 -25.63
N LEU A 24 -19.76 2.27 -24.31
CA LEU A 24 -18.42 2.23 -23.72
C LEU A 24 -17.68 0.91 -23.95
N VAL A 25 -18.36 -0.22 -24.17
CA VAL A 25 -17.69 -1.48 -24.54
C VAL A 25 -17.62 -1.72 -26.05
N SER A 26 -18.48 -1.06 -26.85
CA SER A 26 -18.57 -1.22 -28.31
C SER A 26 -18.01 -0.04 -29.10
N SER A 27 -17.74 1.11 -28.48
CA SER A 27 -17.18 2.25 -29.21
C SER A 27 -15.73 2.01 -29.61
N GLN A 28 -15.42 2.46 -30.82
CA GLN A 28 -14.05 2.56 -31.33
C GLN A 28 -13.14 3.33 -30.36
N ALA A 29 -13.66 4.29 -29.61
CA ALA A 29 -12.94 5.00 -28.55
C ALA A 29 -12.49 4.07 -27.41
N SER A 30 -13.30 3.11 -26.98
CA SER A 30 -12.92 2.12 -25.96
C SER A 30 -11.83 1.18 -26.47
N VAL A 31 -11.94 0.73 -27.72
CA VAL A 31 -10.93 -0.11 -28.37
C VAL A 31 -9.62 0.66 -28.56
N VAL A 32 -9.69 1.95 -28.91
CA VAL A 32 -8.55 2.86 -29.03
C VAL A 32 -7.91 3.08 -27.67
N THR A 33 -8.67 3.44 -26.62
CA THR A 33 -8.13 3.62 -25.27
C THR A 33 -7.51 2.34 -24.74
N ARG A 34 -8.16 1.18 -24.91
CA ARG A 34 -7.57 -0.12 -24.54
C ARG A 34 -6.32 -0.45 -25.35
N SER A 35 -6.27 -0.11 -26.63
CA SER A 35 -5.06 -0.29 -27.47
C SER A 35 -3.93 0.65 -27.07
N VAL A 36 -4.24 1.90 -26.72
CA VAL A 36 -3.30 2.87 -26.19
C VAL A 36 -2.76 2.39 -24.85
N CYS A 37 -3.63 2.00 -23.90
CA CYS A 37 -3.21 1.42 -22.61
C CYS A 37 -2.39 0.15 -22.80
N LYS A 38 -2.77 -0.75 -23.73
CA LYS A 38 -2.00 -1.96 -24.03
C LYS A 38 -0.62 -1.64 -24.60
N SER A 39 -0.54 -0.75 -25.59
CA SER A 39 0.72 -0.34 -26.21
C SER A 39 1.61 0.42 -25.23
N PHE A 40 1.00 1.27 -24.39
CA PHE A 40 1.66 1.98 -23.30
C PHE A 40 2.21 0.99 -22.28
N ASN A 41 1.41 0.05 -21.78
CA ASN A 41 1.87 -0.96 -20.83
C ASN A 41 2.99 -1.81 -21.42
N GLN A 42 2.86 -2.29 -22.66
CA GLN A 42 3.92 -3.04 -23.32
C GLN A 42 5.21 -2.23 -23.46
N ARG A 43 5.09 -0.94 -23.82
CA ARG A 43 6.25 -0.06 -23.98
C ARG A 43 6.87 0.28 -22.63
N ALA A 44 6.07 0.57 -21.62
CA ALA A 44 6.49 0.80 -20.25
C ALA A 44 7.21 -0.43 -19.70
N SER A 45 6.63 -1.63 -19.80
CA SER A 45 7.29 -2.87 -19.40
C SER A 45 8.59 -3.12 -20.18
N SER A 46 8.68 -2.72 -21.45
CA SER A 46 9.94 -2.86 -22.22
C SER A 46 11.02 -1.84 -21.85
N LEU A 47 10.63 -0.65 -21.37
CA LEU A 47 11.55 0.43 -21.00
C LEU A 47 11.94 0.36 -19.52
N PHE A 48 11.04 -0.15 -18.69
CA PHE A 48 11.13 -0.19 -17.24
C PHE A 48 11.10 -1.64 -16.72
N SER A 49 11.53 -2.62 -17.53
CA SER A 49 11.54 -4.06 -17.17
C SER A 49 12.27 -4.38 -15.85
N GLU A 50 13.11 -3.45 -15.36
CA GLU A 50 13.83 -3.53 -14.09
C GLU A 50 13.41 -2.46 -13.07
N LYS A 51 12.45 -1.58 -13.41
CA LYS A 51 12.07 -0.39 -12.64
C LYS A 51 10.56 -0.19 -12.59
N GLU A 52 9.80 -1.23 -12.22
CA GLU A 52 8.51 -0.94 -11.59
C GLU A 52 8.84 -0.20 -10.29
N THR A 53 8.58 1.10 -10.25
CA THR A 53 8.81 1.89 -9.03
C THR A 53 7.94 1.31 -7.94
N ARG A 54 8.61 0.79 -6.90
CA ARG A 54 7.90 0.18 -5.78
C ARG A 54 7.17 1.30 -5.07
N VAL A 55 5.89 1.10 -4.78
CA VAL A 55 5.08 2.06 -4.00
C VAL A 55 5.83 2.51 -2.74
N THR A 56 6.59 1.60 -2.13
CA THR A 56 7.45 1.88 -0.98
C THR A 56 8.54 2.90 -1.27
N GLU A 57 9.21 2.84 -2.43
CA GLU A 57 10.28 3.77 -2.81
C GLU A 57 9.71 5.16 -3.08
N GLU A 58 8.60 5.26 -3.81
CA GLU A 58 7.93 6.53 -4.12
C GLU A 58 7.44 7.23 -2.86
N VAL A 59 6.78 6.48 -1.96
CA VAL A 59 6.27 7.03 -0.69
C VAL A 59 7.43 7.44 0.21
N VAL A 60 8.52 6.68 0.28
CA VAL A 60 9.67 7.04 1.13
C VAL A 60 10.43 8.27 0.60
N HIS A 61 10.57 8.40 -0.73
CA HIS A 61 11.32 9.51 -1.33
C HIS A 61 10.52 10.82 -1.43
N CYS A 62 9.22 10.74 -1.75
CA CYS A 62 8.37 11.89 -2.07
C CYS A 62 7.08 11.88 -1.23
N CYS A 63 7.21 11.59 0.07
CA CYS A 63 6.05 11.46 0.96
C CYS A 63 5.23 12.75 1.01
N SER A 64 4.00 12.68 0.50
CA SER A 64 3.02 13.76 0.55
C SER A 64 1.62 13.17 0.66
N PHE A 65 0.72 13.89 1.32
CA PHE A 65 -0.66 13.42 1.48
C PHE A 65 -1.38 13.30 0.14
N ASP A 66 -1.10 14.18 -0.81
CA ASP A 66 -1.66 14.12 -2.17
C ASP A 66 -1.27 12.83 -2.89
N LEU A 67 -0.02 12.36 -2.74
CA LEU A 67 0.43 11.08 -3.28
C LEU A 67 -0.33 9.91 -2.64
N ILE A 68 -0.52 9.95 -1.33
CA ILE A 68 -1.26 8.91 -0.59
C ILE A 68 -2.72 8.86 -1.07
N GLN A 69 -3.39 10.00 -1.19
CA GLN A 69 -4.75 10.09 -1.74
C GLN A 69 -4.82 9.56 -3.17
N TRP A 70 -3.84 9.91 -4.00
CA TRP A 70 -3.76 9.43 -5.38
C TRP A 70 -3.60 7.90 -5.45
N LEU A 71 -2.73 7.32 -4.62
CA LEU A 71 -2.52 5.86 -4.54
C LEU A 71 -3.81 5.13 -4.10
N LEU A 72 -4.56 5.70 -3.16
CA LEU A 72 -5.84 5.13 -2.70
C LEU A 72 -6.95 5.25 -3.74
N ALA A 73 -6.85 6.22 -4.66
CA ALA A 73 -7.82 6.41 -5.74
C ALA A 73 -7.58 5.47 -6.95
N LEU A 74 -6.51 4.67 -6.94
CA LEU A 74 -6.23 3.72 -8.03
C LEU A 74 -7.32 2.64 -8.10
N PRO A 75 -7.63 2.10 -9.30
CA PRO A 75 -8.60 1.01 -9.45
C PRO A 75 -8.28 -0.24 -8.62
N ARG A 76 -6.99 -0.42 -8.31
CA ARG A 76 -6.47 -1.37 -7.35
C ARG A 76 -5.46 -0.61 -6.47
N PRO A 77 -5.88 -0.13 -5.30
CA PRO A 77 -4.96 0.55 -4.39
C PRO A 77 -3.89 -0.45 -3.88
N PRO A 78 -2.73 0.04 -3.43
CA PRO A 78 -1.75 -0.79 -2.75
C PRO A 78 -2.33 -1.47 -1.52
N GLU A 79 -1.81 -2.64 -1.17
CA GLU A 79 -2.16 -3.31 0.08
C GLU A 79 -1.88 -2.39 1.29
N PRO A 80 -2.76 -2.35 2.30
CA PRO A 80 -2.59 -1.47 3.47
C PRO A 80 -1.22 -1.59 4.13
N GLU A 81 -0.72 -2.83 4.29
CA GLU A 81 0.58 -3.11 4.88
C GLU A 81 1.72 -2.47 4.10
N THR A 82 1.64 -2.46 2.76
CA THR A 82 2.69 -1.88 1.90
C THR A 82 2.79 -0.38 2.12
N LEU A 83 1.64 0.29 2.19
CA LEU A 83 1.55 1.73 2.39
C LEU A 83 1.98 2.13 3.81
N LEU A 84 1.51 1.39 4.82
CA LEU A 84 1.89 1.61 6.22
C LEU A 84 3.37 1.37 6.47
N PHE A 85 3.94 0.30 5.88
CA PHE A 85 5.37 0.01 5.92
C PHE A 85 6.19 1.15 5.31
N ALA A 86 5.74 1.71 4.18
CA ALA A 86 6.42 2.83 3.53
C ALA A 86 6.36 4.11 4.35
N LEU A 87 5.18 4.46 4.86
CA LEU A 87 4.97 5.65 5.69
C LEU A 87 5.74 5.59 7.01
N ALA A 88 5.83 4.42 7.64
CA ALA A 88 6.57 4.25 8.88
C ALA A 88 8.09 4.43 8.71
N GLN A 89 8.62 4.28 7.49
CA GLN A 89 10.03 4.57 7.18
C GLN A 89 10.32 6.08 7.10
N VAL A 90 9.30 6.90 6.84
CA VAL A 90 9.45 8.35 6.69
C VAL A 90 9.61 8.99 8.07
N LYS A 91 10.68 9.77 8.25
CA LYS A 91 10.88 10.54 9.49
C LYS A 91 9.73 11.53 9.68
N HIS A 92 9.16 11.56 10.88
CA HIS A 92 7.97 12.36 11.22
C HIS A 92 6.71 11.99 10.41
N GLY A 93 6.63 10.78 9.85
CA GLY A 93 5.46 10.26 9.13
C GLY A 93 4.24 9.95 10.01
N GLU A 94 4.34 10.16 11.33
CA GLU A 94 3.28 9.85 12.31
C GLU A 94 1.98 10.61 12.03
N ALA A 95 2.07 11.88 11.64
CA ALA A 95 0.91 12.68 11.27
C ALA A 95 0.19 12.10 10.03
N MET A 96 0.95 11.68 9.02
CA MET A 96 0.39 11.05 7.82
C MET A 96 -0.20 9.66 8.11
N LEU A 97 0.41 8.89 9.00
CA LEU A 97 -0.17 7.63 9.48
C LEU A 97 -1.51 7.88 10.17
N ALA A 98 -1.60 8.87 11.06
CA ALA A 98 -2.84 9.21 11.75
C ALA A 98 -3.93 9.71 10.78
N GLU A 99 -3.57 10.54 9.81
CA GLU A 99 -4.51 11.01 8.78
C GLU A 99 -4.98 9.87 7.88
N LEU A 100 -4.10 8.94 7.50
CA LEU A 100 -4.44 7.77 6.67
C LEU A 100 -5.46 6.86 7.38
N VAL A 101 -5.29 6.62 8.68
CA VAL A 101 -6.25 5.85 9.48
C VAL A 101 -7.60 6.57 9.56
N GLY A 102 -7.59 7.90 9.67
CA GLY A 102 -8.81 8.72 9.64
C GLY A 102 -9.55 8.67 8.31
N LEU A 103 -8.83 8.56 7.20
CA LEU A 103 -9.41 8.45 5.85
C LEU A 103 -9.98 7.07 5.55
N SER A 104 -9.27 6.01 5.96
CA SER A 104 -9.66 4.64 5.64
C SER A 104 -9.41 3.70 6.82
N PRO A 105 -10.47 3.10 7.39
CA PRO A 105 -10.35 2.22 8.53
C PRO A 105 -9.56 0.93 8.21
N THR A 106 -9.36 0.59 6.94
CA THR A 106 -8.54 -0.56 6.52
C THR A 106 -7.06 -0.41 6.88
N HIS A 107 -6.60 0.81 7.15
CA HIS A 107 -5.22 1.09 7.57
C HIS A 107 -5.07 1.15 9.09
N SER A 108 -6.15 0.90 9.84
CA SER A 108 -6.08 0.84 11.30
C SER A 108 -5.08 -0.23 11.73
N CYS A 109 -4.26 0.10 12.71
CA CYS A 109 -3.28 -0.80 13.31
C CYS A 109 -3.58 -1.00 14.80
N ALA A 110 -3.59 -2.25 15.25
CA ALA A 110 -3.82 -2.58 16.64
C ALA A 110 -3.07 -3.86 17.01
N LEU A 111 -2.68 -3.98 18.28
CA LEU A 111 -2.16 -5.23 18.82
C LEU A 111 -3.30 -6.23 19.00
N LEU A 112 -2.93 -7.51 19.00
CA LEU A 112 -3.82 -8.62 19.27
C LEU A 112 -3.61 -9.10 20.72
N PRO A 113 -4.37 -8.59 21.71
CA PRO A 113 -4.26 -9.06 23.09
C PRO A 113 -4.71 -10.52 23.20
N ALA A 114 -4.25 -11.22 24.25
CA ALA A 114 -4.54 -12.63 24.47
C ALA A 114 -6.04 -12.93 24.56
N GLU A 115 -6.83 -11.96 25.02
CA GLU A 115 -8.28 -12.04 25.19
C GLU A 115 -9.06 -11.58 23.95
N ALA A 116 -8.38 -11.17 22.87
CA ALA A 116 -9.05 -10.68 21.66
C ALA A 116 -9.81 -11.79 20.93
N GLU A 117 -11.02 -11.48 20.47
CA GLU A 117 -11.70 -12.32 19.49
C GLU A 117 -10.93 -12.32 18.16
N LEU A 118 -10.56 -13.52 17.70
CA LEU A 118 -9.90 -13.72 16.42
C LEU A 118 -10.92 -13.52 15.29
N SER A 119 -10.76 -12.44 14.56
CA SER A 119 -11.55 -12.09 13.39
C SER A 119 -10.62 -11.64 12.26
N TRP A 120 -11.11 -11.64 11.03
CA TRP A 120 -10.34 -11.08 9.91
C TRP A 120 -9.92 -9.62 10.12
N LEU A 121 -10.75 -8.86 10.84
CA LEU A 121 -10.46 -7.47 11.19
C LEU A 121 -9.34 -7.36 12.22
N SER A 122 -9.36 -8.17 13.28
CA SER A 122 -8.30 -8.13 14.30
C SER A 122 -6.97 -8.65 13.75
N LEU A 123 -7.01 -9.66 12.87
CA LEU A 123 -5.83 -10.13 12.15
C LEU A 123 -5.26 -9.09 11.18
N SER A 124 -6.11 -8.37 10.43
CA SER A 124 -5.63 -7.32 9.51
C SER A 124 -5.04 -6.13 10.27
N GLN A 125 -5.65 -5.73 11.38
CA GLN A 125 -5.12 -4.66 12.24
C GLN A 125 -3.77 -5.04 12.86
N PHE A 126 -3.59 -6.31 13.23
CA PHE A 126 -2.30 -6.81 13.72
C PHE A 126 -1.25 -6.92 12.61
N SER A 127 -1.63 -7.35 11.40
CA SER A 127 -0.77 -7.33 10.21
C SER A 127 -0.27 -5.92 9.92
N ASN A 128 -1.18 -4.93 9.94
CA ASN A 128 -0.89 -3.51 9.80
C ASN A 128 0.07 -3.01 10.88
N PHE A 129 -0.14 -3.39 12.15
CA PHE A 129 0.78 -3.05 13.24
C PHE A 129 2.20 -3.60 12.99
N CYS A 130 2.31 -4.86 12.57
CA CYS A 130 3.59 -5.46 12.21
C CYS A 130 4.28 -4.72 11.05
N ALA A 131 3.50 -4.29 10.04
CA ALA A 131 4.01 -3.52 8.92
C ALA A 131 4.58 -2.16 9.36
N VAL A 132 3.88 -1.44 10.25
CA VAL A 132 4.35 -0.18 10.84
C VAL A 132 5.64 -0.40 11.64
N LEU A 133 5.68 -1.39 12.53
CA LEU A 133 6.86 -1.70 13.34
C LEU A 133 8.08 -2.04 12.47
N LYS A 134 7.87 -2.88 11.45
CA LYS A 134 8.91 -3.27 10.49
C LYS A 134 9.39 -2.08 9.67
N GLY A 135 8.47 -1.23 9.21
CA GLY A 135 8.79 -0.02 8.46
C GLY A 135 9.59 0.97 9.30
N ALA A 136 9.20 1.20 10.55
CA ALA A 136 9.93 2.05 11.47
C ALA A 136 11.37 1.56 11.71
N ALA A 137 11.55 0.24 11.87
CA ALA A 137 12.88 -0.36 11.98
C ALA A 137 13.71 -0.15 10.70
N TRP A 138 13.13 -0.42 9.53
CA TRP A 138 13.81 -0.29 8.23
C TRP A 138 14.20 1.16 7.92
N GLY A 139 13.34 2.12 8.23
CA GLY A 139 13.59 3.55 7.99
C GLY A 139 14.44 4.21 9.07
N ASN A 140 14.91 3.45 10.08
CA ASN A 140 15.61 3.98 11.24
C ASN A 140 14.81 5.11 11.94
N ASN A 141 13.48 4.97 11.98
CA ASN A 141 12.58 5.86 12.70
C ASN A 141 12.48 5.39 14.16
N ARG A 142 13.47 5.78 14.95
CA ARG A 142 13.68 5.27 16.32
C ARG A 142 12.53 5.60 17.25
N ASP A 143 11.93 6.77 17.13
CA ASP A 143 10.85 7.22 18.02
C ASP A 143 9.60 6.39 17.79
N LEU A 144 9.18 6.23 16.53
CA LEU A 144 8.06 5.38 16.15
C LEU A 144 8.32 3.91 16.49
N PHE A 145 9.53 3.41 16.23
CA PHE A 145 9.89 2.03 16.57
C PHE A 145 9.85 1.80 18.08
N ALA A 146 10.46 2.68 18.88
CA ALA A 146 10.47 2.57 20.34
C ALA A 146 9.06 2.65 20.92
N HIS A 147 8.21 3.55 20.41
CA HIS A 147 6.81 3.65 20.82
C HIS A 147 6.05 2.35 20.55
N ASN A 148 6.10 1.81 19.32
CA ASN A 148 5.41 0.57 18.98
C ASN A 148 5.99 -0.65 19.71
N LEU A 149 7.30 -0.69 19.94
CA LEU A 149 7.93 -1.75 20.72
C LEU A 149 7.45 -1.75 22.17
N GLN A 150 7.28 -0.58 22.79
CA GLN A 150 6.71 -0.47 24.14
C GLN A 150 5.28 -1.01 24.19
N LEU A 151 4.46 -0.73 23.18
CA LEU A 151 3.10 -1.29 23.09
C LEU A 151 3.16 -2.82 23.00
N LEU A 152 4.03 -3.37 22.15
CA LEU A 152 4.19 -4.82 21.98
C LEU A 152 4.65 -5.50 23.29
N VAL A 153 5.64 -4.92 23.96
CA VAL A 153 6.12 -5.39 25.27
C VAL A 153 5.03 -5.34 26.34
N GLY A 154 4.12 -4.38 26.27
CA GLY A 154 2.98 -4.31 27.18
C GLY A 154 1.99 -5.47 27.05
N VAL A 155 1.95 -6.14 25.88
CA VAL A 155 1.02 -7.26 25.61
C VAL A 155 1.70 -8.62 25.78
N VAL A 156 2.92 -8.76 25.26
CA VAL A 156 3.66 -10.04 25.23
C VAL A 156 4.65 -10.16 26.41
N GLY A 157 4.99 -9.06 27.09
CA GLY A 157 6.02 -9.07 28.12
C GLY A 157 7.44 -8.99 27.54
N ALA A 158 8.34 -8.36 28.29
CA ALA A 158 9.68 -8.03 27.80
C ALA A 158 10.55 -9.27 27.56
N GLU A 159 10.48 -10.29 28.42
CA GLU A 159 11.30 -11.50 28.32
C GLU A 159 10.94 -12.32 27.07
N GLU A 160 9.66 -12.40 26.74
CA GLU A 160 9.17 -13.14 25.58
C GLU A 160 9.57 -12.43 24.28
N VAL A 161 9.47 -11.10 24.24
CA VAL A 161 9.97 -10.30 23.10
C VAL A 161 11.47 -10.48 22.92
N LEU A 162 12.26 -10.38 23.99
CA LEU A 162 13.73 -10.53 23.94
C LEU A 162 14.14 -11.95 23.53
N SER A 163 13.49 -12.99 24.06
CA SER A 163 13.76 -14.38 23.67
C SER A 163 13.43 -14.64 22.19
N GLY A 164 12.38 -14.00 21.66
CA GLY A 164 12.05 -14.02 20.24
C GLY A 164 13.15 -13.37 19.40
N PHE A 165 13.68 -12.22 19.83
CA PHE A 165 14.80 -11.56 19.14
C PHE A 165 16.08 -12.39 19.20
N ASP A 166 16.41 -13.00 20.34
CA ASP A 166 17.57 -13.88 20.47
C ASP A 166 17.46 -15.10 19.56
N GLY A 167 16.26 -15.67 19.42
CA GLY A 167 15.99 -16.76 18.46
C GLY A 167 16.23 -16.33 17.01
N VAL A 168 15.76 -15.14 16.63
CA VAL A 168 15.97 -14.58 15.29
C VAL A 168 17.46 -14.27 15.05
N LEU A 169 18.14 -13.64 16.00
CA LEU A 169 19.57 -13.33 15.88
C LEU A 169 20.40 -14.61 15.78
N ARG A 170 20.12 -15.65 16.58
CA ARG A 170 20.79 -16.94 16.43
C ARG A 170 20.55 -17.57 15.06
N SER A 171 19.31 -17.52 14.56
CA SER A 171 19.00 -18.05 13.22
C SER A 171 19.72 -17.31 12.09
N TRP A 172 20.04 -16.02 12.28
CA TRP A 172 20.81 -15.23 11.31
C TRP A 172 22.30 -15.54 11.35
N TRP A 173 22.84 -15.89 12.52
CA TRP A 173 24.24 -16.31 12.68
C TRP A 173 24.48 -17.76 12.26
N GLU A 174 23.47 -18.63 12.35
CA GLU A 174 23.55 -20.01 11.88
C GLU A 174 23.38 -20.13 10.35
N TRP A 175 22.94 -19.06 9.67
CA TRP A 175 22.85 -18.99 8.21
C TRP A 175 24.16 -18.47 7.59
N GLU A 176 25.28 -19.11 7.90
CA GLU A 176 26.46 -19.01 7.03
C GLU A 176 26.26 -19.94 5.83
N PRO A 177 26.32 -19.45 4.58
CA PRO A 177 26.41 -20.35 3.44
C PRO A 177 27.78 -21.04 3.53
N GLY A 178 27.76 -22.35 3.77
CA GLY A 178 28.96 -23.18 3.72
C GLY A 178 29.71 -22.99 2.38
N PRO A 179 31.04 -23.19 2.39
CA PRO A 179 31.96 -22.85 1.30
C PRO A 179 31.63 -23.51 -0.04
#